data_AF-A0A5K0V4Q6-F1
#
_entry.id   AF-A0A5K0V4Q6-F1
#
_cell.length_a   1.000
_cell.length_b   1.000
_cell.length_c   1.000
_cell.angle_alpha   90.00
_cell.angle_beta   90.00
_cell.angle_gamma   90.00
#
_symmetry.space_group_name_H-M   'P 1'
#
loop_
_entity.id
_entity.type
_entity.pdbx_description
1 polymer ?
#
loop_
_entity_poly.entity_id
_entity_poly.type
_entity_poly.pdbx_seq_one_letter_code
_entity_poly.pdbx_strand_id
1 'polypeptide(L)'
;HAREESIEKEFQTEVANEEIPIALRKGVRSCTQHPIGNFLSYFKLSKEYKCFISSLSLTIILRTISEAQSSPKWTHAMQEEMEALNRNRTWEVVKIPEAAHVVRS
;
A
#
# COMPACT_ATOMS: atom_id res chain seq x y z
N HIS A 1 -11.55 5.91 -47.47
CA HIS A 1 -11.31 7.25 -46.89
C HIS A 1 -12.00 7.46 -45.55
N ALA A 2 -13.31 7.75 -45.46
CA ALA A 2 -13.97 8.04 -44.17
C ALA A 2 -13.91 6.91 -43.12
N ARG A 3 -13.88 5.64 -43.55
CA ARG A 3 -13.80 4.46 -42.65
C ARG A 3 -12.39 4.20 -42.12
N GLU A 4 -11.36 4.55 -42.89
CA GLU A 4 -9.96 4.41 -42.48
C GLU A 4 -9.60 5.50 -41.47
N GLU A 5 -10.11 6.72 -41.69
CA GLU A 5 -9.94 7.85 -40.77
C GLU A 5 -10.61 7.62 -39.40
N SER A 6 -11.70 6.85 -39.35
CA SER A 6 -12.35 6.41 -38.09
C SER A 6 -11.53 5.36 -37.34
N ILE A 7 -10.93 4.40 -38.05
CA ILE A 7 -10.11 3.35 -37.45
C ILE A 7 -8.82 3.96 -36.88
N GLU A 8 -8.23 4.94 -37.57
CA GLU A 8 -7.01 5.61 -37.11
C GLU A 8 -7.28 6.52 -35.91
N LYS A 9 -8.46 7.16 -35.83
CA LYS A 9 -8.90 7.89 -34.63
C LYS A 9 -9.13 6.95 -33.45
N GLU A 10 -9.76 5.79 -33.65
CA GLU A 10 -9.94 4.78 -32.60
C GLU A 10 -8.61 4.23 -32.09
N PHE A 11 -7.68 3.90 -33.00
CA PHE A 11 -6.35 3.39 -32.66
C PHE A 11 -5.50 4.44 -31.93
N GLN A 12 -5.55 5.71 -32.34
CA GLN A 12 -4.88 6.81 -31.63
C GLN A 12 -5.48 7.06 -30.24
N THR A 13 -6.79 6.84 -30.07
CA THR A 13 -7.45 6.99 -28.76
C THR A 13 -7.10 5.85 -27.81
N GLU A 14 -6.88 4.63 -28.31
CA GLU A 14 -6.37 3.50 -27.52
C GLU A 14 -4.90 3.69 -27.11
N VAL A 15 -4.04 4.10 -28.04
CA VAL A 15 -2.61 4.35 -27.76
C VAL A 15 -2.42 5.49 -26.77
N ALA A 16 -3.22 6.56 -26.88
CA ALA A 16 -3.21 7.65 -25.90
C ALA A 16 -3.70 7.20 -24.51
N ASN A 17 -4.67 6.29 -24.45
CA ASN A 17 -5.10 5.69 -23.19
C ASN A 17 -4.00 4.82 -22.57
N GLU A 18 -3.19 4.12 -23.36
CA GLU A 18 -2.06 3.28 -22.93
C GLU A 18 -0.85 4.05 -22.39
N GLU A 19 -0.82 5.38 -22.49
CA GLU A 19 0.26 6.23 -21.93
C GLU A 19 -0.12 6.89 -20.59
N ILE A 20 -1.41 6.96 -20.27
CA ILE A 20 -1.90 7.60 -19.05
C ILE A 20 -1.56 6.73 -17.82
N PRO A 21 -1.19 7.26 -16.65
CA PRO A 21 -1.01 6.44 -15.44
C PRO A 21 -2.24 5.58 -15.11
N ILE A 22 -2.03 4.34 -14.63
CA ILE A 22 -3.12 3.39 -14.32
C ILE A 22 -4.19 4.01 -13.41
N ALA A 23 -3.77 4.81 -12.43
CA ALA A 23 -4.67 5.51 -11.51
C ALA A 23 -5.64 6.48 -12.22
N LEU A 24 -5.19 7.14 -13.29
CA LEU A 24 -6.01 8.03 -14.09
C LEU A 24 -6.85 7.25 -15.12
N ARG A 25 -6.31 6.18 -15.71
CA ARG A 25 -7.09 5.29 -16.61
C ARG A 25 -8.26 4.61 -15.90
N LYS A 26 -8.05 4.11 -14.68
CA LYS A 26 -9.04 3.33 -13.92
C LYS A 26 -9.94 4.18 -13.02
N GLY A 27 -9.53 5.41 -12.72
CA GLY A 27 -10.24 6.33 -11.82
C GLY A 27 -10.29 5.85 -10.37
N VAL A 28 -10.82 6.70 -9.49
CA VAL A 28 -11.08 6.34 -8.09
C VAL A 28 -12.36 5.52 -8.03
N ARG A 29 -12.29 4.30 -7.48
CA ARG A 29 -13.48 3.49 -7.25
C ARG A 29 -14.14 3.91 -5.94
N SER A 30 -15.43 4.24 -6.00
CA SER A 30 -16.29 4.25 -4.82
C SER A 30 -16.39 2.81 -4.31
N CYS A 31 -15.75 2.52 -3.18
CA CYS A 31 -15.85 1.23 -2.53
C CYS A 31 -16.81 1.31 -1.34
N THR A 32 -17.71 0.32 -1.30
CA THR A 32 -18.68 0.01 -0.22
C THR A 32 -19.92 0.93 -0.14
N GLN A 33 -20.99 0.53 -0.82
CA GLN A 33 -22.34 1.09 -0.62
C GLN A 33 -22.89 0.79 0.79
N HIS A 34 -22.35 -0.24 1.45
CA HIS A 34 -22.78 -0.70 2.77
C HIS A 34 -21.57 -0.80 3.71
N PRO A 35 -21.18 0.29 4.37
CA PRO A 35 -20.09 0.24 5.34
C PRO A 35 -20.42 -0.73 6.48
N ILE A 36 -19.55 -1.72 6.70
CA ILE A 36 -19.78 -2.75 7.72
C ILE A 36 -19.86 -2.17 9.14
N GLY A 37 -19.17 -1.05 9.39
CA GLY A 37 -19.18 -0.35 10.67
C GLY A 37 -20.57 0.11 11.12
N ASN A 38 -21.51 0.29 10.20
CA ASN A 38 -22.88 0.70 10.52
C ASN A 38 -23.71 -0.42 11.18
N PHE A 39 -23.27 -1.68 11.04
CA PHE A 39 -23.97 -2.86 11.56
C PHE A 39 -23.17 -3.62 12.62
N LEU A 40 -21.94 -3.19 12.93
CA LEU A 40 -21.10 -3.79 13.96
C LEU A 40 -21.39 -3.15 15.33
N SER A 41 -21.71 -3.98 16.33
CA SER A 41 -21.92 -3.53 17.71
C SER A 41 -21.12 -4.38 18.68
N TYR A 42 -20.40 -3.72 19.58
CA TYR A 42 -19.66 -4.38 20.66
C TYR A 42 -20.56 -4.74 21.85
N PHE A 43 -21.86 -4.42 21.82
CA PHE A 43 -22.75 -4.54 22.99
C PHE A 43 -22.80 -5.97 23.55
N LYS A 44 -22.92 -6.97 22.68
CA LYS A 44 -23.05 -8.39 23.04
C LYS A 44 -21.73 -9.10 23.38
N LEU A 45 -20.60 -8.40 23.34
CA LEU A 45 -19.31 -8.98 23.67
C LEU A 45 -19.13 -9.11 25.19
N SER A 46 -18.40 -10.14 25.61
CA SER A 46 -17.99 -10.32 27.01
C SER A 46 -17.10 -9.16 27.47
N LYS A 47 -16.99 -8.98 28.78
CA LYS A 47 -16.18 -7.91 29.35
C LYS A 47 -14.69 -8.08 28.99
N GLU A 48 -14.20 -9.31 29.07
CA GLU A 48 -12.82 -9.69 28.77
C GLU A 48 -12.48 -9.37 27.33
N TYR A 49 -13.40 -9.70 26.41
CA TYR A 49 -13.19 -9.47 24.99
C TYR A 49 -13.28 -7.98 24.63
N LYS A 50 -14.16 -7.20 25.29
CA LYS A 50 -14.17 -5.73 25.17
C LYS A 50 -12.85 -5.11 25.63
N CYS A 51 -12.30 -5.57 26.76
CA CYS A 51 -10.99 -5.12 27.24
C CYS A 51 -9.88 -5.44 26.24
N PHE A 52 -9.90 -6.64 25.66
CA PHE A 52 -8.95 -7.04 24.62
C PHE A 52 -9.06 -6.19 23.34
N ILE A 53 -10.26 -5.95 22.81
CA ILE A 53 -10.42 -5.06 21.64
C ILE A 53 -9.96 -3.64 21.96
N SER A 54 -10.23 -3.16 23.17
CA SER A 54 -9.79 -1.83 23.60
C SER A 54 -8.27 -1.72 23.65
N SER A 55 -7.57 -2.75 24.14
CA SER A 55 -6.10 -2.77 24.13
C SER A 55 -5.53 -2.81 22.71
N LEU A 56 -6.18 -3.53 21.78
CA LEU A 56 -5.80 -3.49 20.36
C LEU A 56 -6.03 -2.11 19.75
N SER A 57 -7.14 -1.45 20.07
CA SER A 57 -7.50 -0.14 19.51
C SER A 57 -6.56 0.97 19.95
N LEU A 58 -5.90 0.81 21.10
CA LEU A 58 -4.85 1.72 21.58
C LEU A 58 -3.50 1.51 20.88
N THR A 59 -3.34 0.46 20.08
CA THR A 59 -2.10 0.21 19.36
C THR A 59 -1.94 1.24 18.24
N ILE A 60 -0.83 1.98 18.27
CA ILE A 60 -0.53 2.99 17.25
C ILE A 60 -0.11 2.29 15.96
N ILE A 61 -0.84 2.55 14.89
CA ILE A 61 -0.42 2.22 13.52
C ILE A 61 0.52 3.34 13.07
N LEU A 62 1.81 3.04 12.99
CA LEU A 62 2.84 3.97 12.55
C LEU A 62 2.63 4.26 11.06
N ARG A 63 2.63 5.54 10.69
CA ARG A 63 2.33 5.99 9.31
C ARG A 63 3.57 6.42 8.56
N THR A 64 4.64 6.74 9.28
CA THR A 64 5.89 7.22 8.67
C THR A 64 7.07 6.34 9.05
N ILE A 65 8.10 6.37 8.20
CA ILE A 65 9.36 5.68 8.46
C ILE A 65 10.01 6.22 9.74
N SER A 66 9.97 7.53 9.98
CA SER A 66 10.55 8.14 11.19
C SER A 66 9.87 7.66 12.47
N GLU A 67 8.53 7.52 12.44
CA GLU A 67 7.77 6.95 13.56
C GLU A 67 8.15 5.48 13.79
N ALA A 68 8.26 4.69 12.71
CA ALA A 68 8.70 3.29 12.78
C ALA A 68 10.12 3.15 13.36
N GLN A 69 11.05 4.00 12.94
CA GLN A 69 12.44 4.00 13.43
C GLN A 69 12.54 4.33 14.93
N SER A 70 11.60 5.12 15.46
CA SER A 70 11.56 5.45 16.88
C SER A 70 11.00 4.33 17.77
N SER A 71 10.38 3.29 17.17
CA SER A 71 9.76 2.18 17.90
C SER A 71 10.73 1.02 18.08
N PRO A 72 11.11 0.65 19.33
CA PRO A 72 12.05 -0.44 19.57
C PRO A 72 11.60 -1.79 19.00
N LYS A 73 10.28 -2.05 18.98
CA LYS A 73 9.72 -3.28 18.42
C LYS A 73 9.96 -3.36 16.91
N TRP A 74 9.77 -2.26 16.20
CA TRP A 74 9.99 -2.20 14.76
C TRP A 74 11.48 -2.27 14.42
N THR A 75 12.33 -1.56 15.16
CA THR A 75 13.78 -1.62 14.97
C THR A 75 14.31 -3.03 15.19
N HIS A 76 13.82 -3.73 16.21
CA HIS A 76 14.22 -5.10 16.49
C HIS A 76 13.76 -6.07 15.38
N ALA A 77 12.50 -6.00 14.95
CA ALA A 77 12.00 -6.85 13.87
C ALA A 77 12.75 -6.61 12.55
N MET A 78 13.07 -5.35 12.22
CA MET A 78 13.86 -5.02 11.04
C MET A 78 15.29 -5.58 11.13
N GLN A 79 15.90 -5.53 12.31
CA GLN A 79 17.22 -6.11 12.54
C GLN A 79 17.21 -7.64 12.32
N GLU A 80 16.21 -8.35 12.87
CA GLU A 80 16.06 -9.79 12.67
C GLU A 80 15.90 -10.15 11.18
N GLU A 81 15.12 -9.38 10.43
CA GLU A 81 14.97 -9.58 8.99
C GLU A 81 16.29 -9.36 8.26
N MET A 82 16.99 -8.25 8.51
CA MET A 82 18.30 -7.97 7.90
C MET A 82 19.31 -9.09 8.17
N GLU A 83 19.31 -9.65 9.39
CA GLU A 83 20.13 -10.81 9.74
C GLU A 83 19.71 -12.09 9.01
N ALA A 84 18.41 -12.32 8.85
CA ALA A 84 17.90 -13.45 8.08
C ALA A 84 18.31 -13.36 6.60
N LEU A 85 18.18 -12.18 5.98
CA LEU A 85 18.58 -11.95 4.59
C LEU A 85 20.09 -12.17 4.40
N ASN A 86 20.91 -11.66 5.32
CA ASN A 86 22.35 -11.86 5.30
C ASN A 86 22.73 -13.35 5.45
N ARG A 87 22.09 -14.07 6.38
CA ARG A 87 22.30 -15.52 6.57
C ARG A 87 21.94 -16.32 5.33
N ASN A 88 20.84 -15.96 4.66
CA ASN A 88 20.36 -16.67 3.49
C ASN A 88 21.10 -16.30 2.20
N ARG A 89 21.95 -15.26 2.22
CA ARG A 89 22.65 -14.71 1.05
C ARG A 89 21.70 -14.39 -0.11
N THR A 90 20.46 -14.01 0.22
CA THR A 90 19.42 -13.71 -0.76
C THR A 90 19.37 -12.22 -1.13
N TRP A 91 20.12 -11.37 -0.42
CA TRP A 91 20.17 -9.92 -0.64
C TRP A 91 21.59 -9.39 -0.52
N GLU A 92 21.90 -8.38 -1.32
CA GLU A 92 23.15 -7.62 -1.27
C GLU A 92 22.86 -6.12 -1.14
N VAL A 93 23.68 -5.42 -0.35
CA VAL A 93 23.58 -3.96 -0.21
C VAL A 93 24.38 -3.32 -1.33
N VAL A 94 23.68 -2.72 -2.29
CA VAL A 94 24.28 -2.01 -3.43
C VAL A 94 24.17 -0.50 -3.24
N LYS A 95 25.14 0.23 -3.82
CA LYS A 95 25.04 1.69 -3.91
C LYS A 95 23.95 2.05 -4.91
N ILE A 96 23.22 3.13 -4.64
CA ILE A 96 22.24 3.67 -5.58
C ILE A 96 23.01 4.15 -6.83
N PRO A 97 22.65 3.71 -8.04
CA PRO A 97 23.32 4.15 -9.27
C PRO A 97 23.00 5.63 -9.56
N GLU A 98 23.95 6.36 -10.16
CA GLU A 98 23.85 7.82 -10.37
C GLU A 98 22.61 8.27 -11.15
N ALA A 99 22.06 7.41 -12.01
CA ALA A 99 20.86 7.70 -12.79
C ALA A 99 19.53 7.38 -12.06
N ALA A 100 19.57 6.89 -10.83
CA ALA A 100 18.39 6.48 -10.08
C ALA A 100 18.09 7.41 -8.89
N HIS A 101 16.81 7.71 -8.71
CA HIS A 101 16.33 8.39 -7.52
C HIS A 101 15.85 7.38 -6.49
N VAL A 102 16.20 7.64 -5.23
CA VAL A 102 15.60 6.92 -4.10
C VAL A 102 14.12 7.26 -4.06
N VAL A 103 13.28 6.26 -4.29
CA VAL A 103 11.84 6.38 -4.05
C VAL A 103 11.65 6.43 -2.54
N ARG A 104 11.41 7.63 -2.01
CA ARG A 104 10.96 7.82 -0.62
C ARG A 104 9.43 7.73 -0.60
N SER A 105 8.90 6.87 0.27
CA SER A 105 7.47 6.73 0.56
C SER A 105 7.00 7.75 1.58
#